data_AF-A0AA43JLD5-F1
#
_entry.id   AF-A0AA43JLD5-F1
#
_cell.length_a   1.000
_cell.length_b   1.000
_cell.length_c   1.000
_cell.angle_alpha   90.00
_cell.angle_beta   90.00
_cell.angle_gamma   90.00
#
_symmetry.space_group_name_H-M   'P 1'
#
loop_
_entity.id
_entity.type
_entity.pdbx_description
1 polymer ?
#
loop_
_entity_poly.entity_id
_entity_poly.type
_entity_poly.pdbx_seq_one_letter_code
_entity_poly.pdbx_strand_id
1 'polypeptide(L)' 'MSQILNLSQLASDEEVQYLTSLLVYHLVDRCGGQLQFTAEEVRQIRENLSTKMVQIQLGDDLRLRIIDRLPELQ' A
#
# COMPACT_ATOMS: atom_id res chain seq x y z
N MET A 1 -9.87 -17.13 10.40
CA MET A 1 -9.19 -17.47 9.13
C MET A 1 -8.73 -16.17 8.50
N SER A 2 -7.42 -15.95 8.36
CA SER A 2 -6.88 -14.70 7.81
C SER A 2 -6.85 -14.78 6.29
N GLN A 3 -7.62 -13.92 5.60
CA GLN A 3 -7.59 -13.84 4.14
C GLN A 3 -6.44 -12.92 3.72
N ILE A 4 -5.53 -13.44 2.90
CA ILE A 4 -4.53 -12.61 2.23
C ILE A 4 -5.24 -11.94 1.06
N LEU A 5 -5.64 -10.68 1.24
CA LEU A 5 -6.28 -9.90 0.20
C LEU A 5 -5.21 -9.20 -0.63
N ASN A 6 -4.90 -9.78 -1.78
CA ASN A 6 -4.32 -8.99 -2.86
C ASN A 6 -5.40 -8.00 -3.33
N LEU A 7 -5.32 -6.75 -2.87
CA LEU A 7 -6.26 -5.69 -3.26
C LEU A 7 -6.43 -5.59 -4.79
N SER A 8 -5.43 -6.01 -5.56
CA SER A 8 -5.49 -6.02 -7.03
C SER A 8 -6.49 -7.01 -7.63
N GLN A 9 -7.00 -8.00 -6.89
CA GLN A 9 -7.83 -9.08 -7.46
C GLN A 9 -9.25 -9.19 -6.91
N LEU A 10 -9.56 -8.59 -5.75
CA LEU A 10 -10.83 -8.87 -5.04
C LEU A 10 -11.55 -7.63 -4.48
N ALA A 11 -10.93 -6.46 -4.50
CA ALA A 11 -11.57 -5.22 -4.04
C ALA A 11 -12.02 -4.41 -5.26
N SER A 12 -13.21 -3.82 -5.18
CA SER A 12 -13.63 -2.85 -6.19
C SER A 12 -12.70 -1.62 -6.14
N ASP A 13 -12.54 -0.93 -7.28
CA ASP A 13 -11.67 0.25 -7.36
C ASP A 13 -12.05 1.31 -6.31
N GLU A 14 -13.35 1.44 -5.99
CA GLU A 14 -13.87 2.34 -4.96
C GLU A 14 -13.42 1.94 -3.55
N GLU A 15 -13.49 0.67 -3.20
CA GLU A 15 -13.03 0.17 -1.89
C GLU A 15 -11.52 0.30 -1.73
N VAL A 16 -10.76 0.04 -2.79
CA VAL A 16 -9.31 0.26 -2.81
C VAL A 16 -8.99 1.72 -2.58
N GLN A 17 -9.70 2.63 -3.25
CA GLN A 17 -9.49 4.06 -3.11
C GLN A 17 -9.86 4.56 -1.72
N TYR A 18 -10.96 4.09 -1.15
CA TYR A 18 -11.37 4.41 0.21
C TYR A 18 -10.35 3.94 1.25
N LEU A 19 -9.93 2.67 1.17
CA LEU A 19 -8.95 2.10 2.10
C LEU A 19 -7.60 2.82 1.98
N THR A 20 -7.16 3.12 0.76
CA THR A 20 -5.92 3.87 0.51
C THR A 20 -5.99 5.26 1.15
N SER A 21 -7.10 5.96 1.01
CA SER A 21 -7.31 7.29 1.61
C SER A 21 -7.22 7.24 3.14
N LEU A 22 -7.86 6.23 3.76
CA LEU A 22 -7.81 6.03 5.21
C LEU A 22 -6.39 5.76 5.70
N LEU A 23 -5.65 4.89 4.99
CA LEU A 23 -4.28 4.54 5.35
C LEU A 23 -3.30 5.72 5.20
N VAL A 24 -3.46 6.52 4.13
CA VAL A 24 -2.67 7.74 3.94
C VAL A 24 -2.95 8.74 5.04
N TYR A 25 -4.22 8.97 5.38
CA TYR A 25 -4.59 9.84 6.51
C TYR A 25 -3.93 9.39 7.81
N HIS A 26 -4.07 8.11 8.17
CA HIS A 26 -3.50 7.56 9.40
C HIS A 26 -1.98 7.69 9.44
N LEU A 27 -1.30 7.47 8.31
CA LEU A 27 0.15 7.63 8.20
C LEU A 27 0.58 9.09 8.45
N VAL A 28 -0.09 10.05 7.80
CA VAL A 28 0.23 11.48 7.95
C VAL A 28 -0.01 11.93 9.40
N ASP A 29 -1.14 11.54 9.99
CA ASP A 29 -1.48 11.85 11.38
C ASP A 29 -0.43 11.30 12.36
N ARG A 30 -0.04 10.02 12.19
CA ARG A 30 1.01 9.37 13.00
C ARG A 30 2.39 10.02 12.86
N CYS A 31 2.66 10.67 11.73
CA CYS A 31 3.90 11.39 11.47
C CYS A 31 3.87 12.86 11.91
N GLY A 32 2.85 13.30 12.66
CA GLY A 32 2.75 14.66 13.18
C GLY A 32 1.96 15.61 12.28
N GLY A 33 1.12 15.07 11.39
CA GLY A 33 0.19 15.84 10.55
C GLY A 33 0.81 16.34 9.23
N GLN A 34 2.10 16.11 8.99
CA GLN A 34 2.76 16.50 7.75
C GLN A 34 3.87 15.52 7.37
N LEU A 35 3.89 15.15 6.08
CA LEU A 35 4.98 14.43 5.44
C LEU A 35 5.54 15.28 4.32
N GLN A 36 6.87 15.35 4.24
CA GLN A 36 7.57 16.04 3.17
C GLN A 36 8.48 15.05 2.46
N PHE A 37 8.45 15.08 1.14
CA PHE A 37 9.31 14.28 0.28
C PHE A 37 10.02 15.20 -0.69
N THR A 38 11.30 14.95 -0.91
CA THR A 38 12.09 15.52 -1.99
C THR A 38 11.73 14.87 -3.32
N ALA A 39 12.05 15.53 -4.43
CA ALA A 39 11.83 14.97 -5.77
C ALA A 39 12.61 13.66 -6.00
N GLU A 40 13.80 13.54 -5.40
CA GLU A 40 14.62 12.33 -5.45
C GLU A 40 13.97 11.16 -4.71
N GLU A 41 13.45 11.40 -3.50
CA GLU A 41 12.70 10.39 -2.76
C GLU A 41 11.46 9.92 -3.52
N VAL A 42 10.70 10.84 -4.12
CA VAL A 42 9.54 10.47 -4.95
C VAL A 42 9.96 9.61 -6.13
N ARG A 43 11.07 9.92 -6.78
CA ARG A 43 11.61 9.13 -7.89
C ARG A 43 12.01 7.72 -7.42
N GLN A 44 12.75 7.62 -6.33
CA GLN A 44 13.18 6.33 -5.76
C GLN A 44 11.97 5.48 -5.34
N ILE A 45 10.95 6.08 -4.75
CA ILE A 45 9.70 5.40 -4.39
C ILE A 45 9.02 4.83 -5.64
N ARG A 46 8.93 5.61 -6.73
CA ARG A 46 8.34 5.14 -8.00
C ARG A 46 9.13 3.99 -8.62
N GLU A 47 10.46 4.06 -8.59
CA GLU A 47 11.33 2.99 -9.07
C GLU A 47 11.14 1.72 -8.21
N ASN A 48 11.08 1.86 -6.89
CA ASN A 48 10.82 0.73 -5.99
C ASN A 48 9.43 0.11 -6.21
N LEU A 49 8.41 0.91 -6.50
CA LEU A 49 7.06 0.42 -6.81
C LEU A 49 6.99 -0.39 -8.11
N SER A 50 7.99 -0.29 -9.00
CA SER A 50 8.05 -1.12 -10.22
C SER A 50 8.40 -2.58 -9.93
N THR A 51 9.16 -2.83 -8.86
CA THR A 51 9.61 -4.16 -8.44
C THR A 51 8.93 -4.65 -7.17
N LYS A 52 8.24 -3.76 -6.44
CA LYS A 52 7.57 -4.06 -5.18
C LYS A 52 6.07 -3.78 -5.25
N MET A 53 5.32 -4.38 -4.33
CA MET A 53 3.90 -4.11 -4.11
C MET A 53 3.58 -4.14 -2.62
N VAL A 54 2.50 -3.46 -2.23
CA VAL A 54 1.96 -3.54 -0.87
C VAL A 54 0.96 -4.67 -0.83
N GLN A 55 1.21 -5.66 0.02
CA GLN A 55 0.26 -6.70 0.36
C GLN A 55 -0.53 -6.28 1.60
N ILE A 56 -1.85 -6.42 1.52
CA ILE A 56 -2.75 -6.22 2.65
C ILE A 56 -3.25 -7.59 3.13
N GLN A 57 -3.16 -7.83 4.43
CA GLN A 57 -3.76 -9.00 5.07
C GLN A 57 -4.88 -8.53 5.98
N LEU A 58 -6.05 -9.11 5.77
CA LEU A 58 -7.27 -8.75 6.47
C LEU A 58 -7.68 -9.96 7.32
N GLY A 59 -7.64 -9.77 8.63
CA GLY A 59 -8.04 -10.74 9.64
C GLY A 59 -8.73 -10.01 10.79
N ASP A 60 -8.47 -10.43 12.03
CA ASP A 60 -8.92 -9.68 13.22
C ASP A 60 -8.26 -8.29 13.28
N ASP A 61 -7.09 -8.14 12.65
CA ASP A 61 -6.37 -6.89 12.43
C ASP A 61 -6.02 -6.68 10.94
N LEU A 62 -5.80 -5.42 10.55
CA LEU A 62 -5.26 -5.04 9.24
C LEU A 62 -3.73 -5.00 9.28
N ARG A 63 -3.06 -5.78 8.43
CA ARG A 63 -1.59 -5.75 8.30
C ARG A 63 -1.16 -5.39 6.89
N LEU A 64 -0.21 -4.47 6.79
CA LEU A 64 0.40 -4.03 5.53
C LEU A 64 1.85 -4.49 5.49
N ARG A 65 2.30 -5.09 4.38
CA ARG A 65 3.72 -5.38 4.15
C ARG A 65 4.13 -5.07 2.72
N ILE A 66 5.36 -4.66 2.51
CA ILE A 66 5.95 -4.57 1.17
C ILE A 66 6.49 -5.96 0.79
N ILE A 67 6.16 -6.43 -0.41
CA ILE A 67 6.70 -7.63 -1.02
C ILE A 67 7.27 -7.32 -2.40
N ASP A 68 8.15 -8.17 -2.90
CA ASP A 68 8.55 -8.11 -4.30
C ASP A 68 7.38 -8.57 -5.19
N ARG A 69 7.23 -7.94 -6.36
CA ARG A 69 6.26 -8.37 -7.37
C ARG A 69 6.67 -9.75 -7.88
N LEU A 70 5.75 -10.70 -7.87
CA LEU A 70 6.00 -12.02 -8.43
C LEU A 70 6.24 -11.91 -9.95
N PRO A 71 7.22 -12.64 -10.50
CA PRO A 71 7.59 -12.55 -11.92
C PRO A 71 6.48 -13.02 -12.88
N GLU A 72 5.46 -13.71 -12.38
CA GLU A 72 4.34 -14.25 -13.17
C GLU A 72 3.24 -13.21 -13.49
N LEU A 73 3.40 -11.96 -13.04
CA LEU A 73 2.43 -10.85 -13.24
C LEU A 73 2.98 -9.71 -14.13
N GLN A 74 4.07 -9.95 -14.87
CA GLN A 74 4.65 -8.99 -15.84
C GLN A 74 4.05 -9.15 -17.24
#